data_AF-A0A3D5YVR1-F1
#
_entry.id   AF-A0A3D5YVR1-F1
#
_cell.length_a   1.000
_cell.length_b   1.000
_cell.length_c   1.000
_cell.angle_alpha   90.00
_cell.angle_beta   90.00
_cell.angle_gamma   90.00
#
_symmetry.space_group_name_H-M   'P 1'
#
loop_
_entity.id
_entity.type
_entity.pdbx_description
1 polymer ?
#
loop_
_entity_poly.entity_id
_entity_poly.type
_entity_poly.pdbx_seq_one_letter_code
_entity_poly.pdbx_strand_id
1 'polypeptide(L)'
;MINNIENINESVALNKLTKKEQVFCYEYLANGFNATRASIKAGYAENSATVTGSRLLRKANIKSKIEQLQKNLSETAGISSLMIAKEHAKIAFSNVAKLHNTWIERKELESLSEDEKSCIQEVSTKVIRINSGTKDEPIPADVEYVKIKTYDKQKSLDALSSLLGFNAPSKTEITGKDGEQLQQSIIILPAKKTNE
;
A
#
# COMPACT_ATOMS: atom_id res chain seq x y z
N MET A 1 14.71 -32.49 -15.91
CA MET A 1 13.80 -33.05 -14.88
C MET A 1 14.48 -33.28 -13.53
N ILE A 2 15.82 -33.41 -13.45
CA ILE A 2 16.54 -33.61 -12.17
C ILE A 2 16.73 -32.29 -11.40
N ASN A 3 17.03 -31.18 -12.10
CA ASN A 3 17.25 -29.85 -11.46
C ASN A 3 16.01 -29.22 -10.82
N ASN A 4 14.80 -29.71 -11.14
CA ASN A 4 13.58 -29.20 -10.51
C ASN A 4 13.36 -29.88 -9.14
N ILE A 5 13.84 -31.11 -8.96
CA ILE A 5 13.70 -31.85 -7.70
C ILE A 5 14.76 -31.38 -6.69
N GLU A 6 15.97 -31.03 -7.14
CA GLU A 6 16.99 -30.43 -6.26
C GLU A 6 16.57 -29.04 -5.75
N ASN A 7 15.99 -28.20 -6.61
CA ASN A 7 15.51 -26.86 -6.22
C ASN A 7 14.27 -26.92 -5.31
N ILE A 8 13.39 -27.91 -5.53
CA ILE A 8 12.30 -28.22 -4.61
C ILE A 8 12.87 -28.73 -3.27
N ASN A 9 13.88 -29.61 -3.28
CA ASN A 9 14.49 -30.13 -2.06
C ASN A 9 15.28 -29.07 -1.28
N GLU A 10 15.92 -28.10 -1.94
CA GLU A 10 16.62 -26.99 -1.28
C GLU A 10 15.61 -26.00 -0.65
N SER A 11 14.49 -25.74 -1.33
CA SER A 11 13.35 -24.97 -0.80
C SER A 11 12.62 -25.69 0.34
N VAL A 12 12.58 -27.03 0.31
CA VAL A 12 11.94 -27.88 1.31
C VAL A 12 12.85 -28.14 2.52
N ALA A 13 14.19 -28.08 2.35
CA ALA A 13 15.17 -28.18 3.44
C ALA A 13 15.36 -26.87 4.24
N LEU A 14 14.93 -25.72 3.70
CA LEU A 14 14.83 -24.43 4.42
C LEU A 14 13.62 -24.36 5.39
N ASN A 15 12.81 -25.42 5.49
CA ASN A 15 11.69 -25.55 6.42
C ASN A 15 12.18 -25.86 7.84
N LYS A 16 11.83 -25.13 8.90
CA LYS A 16 10.62 -24.37 9.19
C LYS A 16 11.05 -23.16 10.02
N LEU A 17 10.75 -21.93 9.58
CA LEU A 17 10.77 -20.80 10.51
C LEU A 17 9.85 -21.13 11.69
N THR A 18 10.34 -20.88 12.90
CA THR A 18 9.50 -20.98 14.10
C THR A 18 8.35 -19.96 14.02
N LYS A 19 7.26 -20.18 14.76
CA LYS A 19 6.14 -19.23 14.80
C LYS A 19 6.61 -17.81 15.15
N LYS A 20 7.54 -17.66 16.11
CA LYS A 20 8.11 -16.36 16.48
C LYS A 20 8.91 -15.73 15.35
N GLU A 21 9.67 -16.51 14.60
CA GLU A 21 10.42 -16.02 13.44
C GLU A 21 9.50 -15.58 12.30
N GLN A 22 8.40 -16.30 12.06
CA GLN A 22 7.39 -15.91 11.07
C GLN A 22 6.73 -14.58 11.45
N VAL A 23 6.33 -14.43 12.72
CA VAL A 23 5.77 -13.17 13.24
C VAL A 23 6.80 -12.05 13.15
N PHE A 24 8.07 -12.32 13.49
CA PHE A 24 9.14 -11.33 13.34
C PHE A 24 9.27 -10.83 11.90
N CYS A 25 9.29 -11.73 10.91
CA CYS A 25 9.38 -11.34 9.50
C CYS A 25 8.21 -10.44 9.06
N TYR A 26 6.98 -10.79 9.48
CA TYR A 26 5.79 -9.99 9.16
C TYR A 26 5.82 -8.62 9.83
N GLU A 27 6.04 -8.58 11.15
CA GLU A 27 6.06 -7.35 11.93
C GLU A 27 7.17 -6.41 11.44
N TYR A 28 8.34 -6.95 11.11
CA TYR A 28 9.45 -6.17 10.57
C TYR A 28 9.06 -5.36 9.33
N LEU A 29 8.25 -5.92 8.44
CA LEU A 29 7.70 -5.20 7.29
C LEU A 29 6.59 -4.22 7.71
N ALA A 30 5.63 -4.69 8.50
CA ALA A 30 4.45 -3.92 8.91
C ALA A 30 4.83 -2.64 9.70
N ASN A 31 5.89 -2.68 10.49
CA ASN A 31 6.33 -1.56 11.32
C ASN A 31 7.40 -0.67 10.66
N GLY A 32 7.63 -0.77 9.34
CA GLY A 32 8.58 0.06 8.62
C GLY A 32 10.05 -0.28 8.91
N PHE A 33 10.40 -1.58 8.97
CA PHE A 33 11.78 -2.09 9.07
C PHE A 33 12.49 -1.81 10.40
N ASN A 34 11.76 -1.69 11.51
CA ASN A 34 12.31 -1.62 12.86
C ASN A 34 12.37 -3.03 13.51
N ALA A 35 13.59 -3.58 13.62
CA ALA A 35 13.82 -4.94 14.11
C ALA A 35 13.57 -5.11 15.61
N THR A 36 13.81 -4.07 16.41
CA THR A 36 13.57 -4.11 17.86
C THR A 36 12.07 -4.24 18.14
N ARG A 37 11.25 -3.39 17.51
CA ARG A 37 9.78 -3.44 17.64
C ARG A 37 9.23 -4.77 17.14
N ALA A 38 9.70 -5.25 15.98
CA ALA A 38 9.30 -6.54 15.44
C ALA A 38 9.63 -7.71 16.39
N SER A 39 10.80 -7.67 17.04
CA SER A 39 11.20 -8.70 18.02
C SER A 39 10.30 -8.72 19.24
N ILE A 40 9.93 -7.55 19.77
CA ILE A 40 8.99 -7.45 20.90
C ILE A 40 7.63 -8.00 20.50
N LYS A 41 7.09 -7.59 19.35
CA LYS A 41 5.80 -8.07 18.82
C LYS A 41 5.78 -9.57 18.54
N ALA A 42 6.91 -10.12 18.08
CA ALA A 42 7.10 -11.56 17.91
C ALA A 42 7.20 -12.36 19.22
N GLY A 43 7.17 -11.69 20.38
CA GLY A 43 7.21 -12.31 21.70
C GLY A 43 8.61 -12.70 22.16
N TYR A 44 9.65 -11.98 21.72
CA TYR A 44 10.98 -12.06 22.32
C TYR A 44 11.09 -11.09 23.51
N ALA A 45 11.98 -11.41 24.46
CA ALA A 45 12.14 -10.61 25.67
C ALA A 45 12.62 -9.18 25.37
N GLU A 46 11.89 -8.19 25.89
CA GLU A 46 12.10 -6.76 25.62
C GLU A 46 13.54 -6.32 25.92
N ASN A 47 14.09 -6.72 27.07
CA ASN A 47 15.45 -6.39 27.51
C ASN A 47 16.55 -6.84 26.54
N SER A 48 16.24 -7.79 25.64
CA SER A 48 17.17 -8.34 24.65
C SER A 48 16.70 -8.14 23.21
N ALA A 49 15.62 -7.39 22.99
CA ALA A 49 14.95 -7.29 21.69
C ALA A 49 15.85 -6.65 20.63
N THR A 50 16.67 -5.67 20.99
CA THR A 50 17.61 -5.02 20.06
C THR A 50 18.64 -6.02 19.52
N VAL A 51 19.31 -6.76 20.41
CA VAL A 51 20.30 -7.77 20.03
C VAL A 51 19.66 -8.92 19.27
N THR A 52 18.48 -9.35 19.71
CA THR A 52 17.71 -10.42 19.06
C THR A 52 17.30 -10.04 17.65
N GLY A 53 16.77 -8.84 17.42
CA GLY A 53 16.38 -8.37 16.10
C GLY A 53 17.56 -8.32 15.14
N SER A 54 18.70 -7.74 15.56
CA SER A 54 19.92 -7.74 14.73
C SER A 54 20.43 -9.15 14.42
N ARG A 55 20.33 -10.08 15.36
CA ARG A 55 20.72 -11.48 15.16
C ARG A 55 19.78 -12.20 14.19
N LEU A 56 18.46 -11.98 14.30
CA LEU A 56 17.47 -12.59 13.40
C LEU A 56 17.67 -12.14 11.96
N LEU A 57 17.93 -10.85 11.72
CA LEU A 57 18.18 -10.32 10.37
C LEU A 57 19.44 -10.88 9.70
N ARG A 58 20.39 -11.46 10.45
CA ARG A 58 21.58 -12.11 9.87
C ARG A 58 21.30 -13.52 9.39
N LYS A 59 20.22 -14.17 9.83
CA LYS A 59 19.90 -15.54 9.43
C LYS A 59 19.41 -15.59 7.99
N ALA A 60 19.98 -16.48 7.18
CA ALA A 60 19.67 -16.61 5.76
C ALA A 60 18.18 -16.95 5.50
N ASN A 61 17.59 -17.82 6.31
CA ASN A 61 16.18 -18.19 6.21
C ASN A 61 15.23 -17.01 6.52
N ILE A 62 15.58 -16.15 7.49
CA ILE A 62 14.82 -14.93 7.80
C ILE A 62 14.90 -13.93 6.66
N LYS A 63 16.10 -13.69 6.11
CA LYS A 63 16.29 -12.82 4.94
C LYS A 63 15.46 -13.30 3.76
N SER A 64 15.58 -14.58 3.41
CA SER A 64 14.82 -15.19 2.33
C SER A 64 13.31 -15.04 2.54
N LYS A 65 12.80 -15.25 3.77
CA LYS A 65 11.37 -15.03 4.06
C LYS A 65 10.95 -13.57 3.91
N ILE A 66 11.77 -12.62 4.38
CA ILE A 66 11.50 -11.19 4.23
C ILE A 66 11.46 -10.81 2.74
N GLU A 67 12.41 -11.30 1.94
CA GLU A 67 12.42 -11.07 0.48
C GLU A 67 11.19 -11.66 -0.21
N GLN A 68 10.76 -12.87 0.16
CA GLN A 68 9.51 -13.46 -0.34
C GLN A 68 8.29 -12.59 0.01
N LEU A 69 8.18 -12.12 1.25
CA LEU A 69 7.08 -11.26 1.69
C LEU A 69 7.10 -9.89 0.98
N GLN A 70 8.28 -9.33 0.70
CA GLN A 70 8.42 -8.09 -0.06
C GLN A 70 8.04 -8.27 -1.54
N LYS A 71 8.46 -9.38 -2.15
CA LYS A 71 8.10 -9.68 -3.56
C LYS A 71 6.58 -9.82 -3.73
N ASN A 72 5.91 -10.35 -2.72
CA ASN A 72 4.47 -10.53 -2.68
C ASN A 72 3.84 -9.59 -1.63
N LEU A 73 4.24 -8.31 -1.62
CA LEU A 73 3.80 -7.36 -0.59
C LEU A 73 2.29 -7.14 -0.62
N SER A 74 1.67 -7.10 -1.81
CA SER A 74 0.22 -7.00 -1.96
C SER A 74 -0.50 -8.16 -1.29
N GLU A 75 -0.03 -9.39 -1.52
CA GLU A 75 -0.56 -10.61 -0.89
C GLU A 75 -0.33 -10.58 0.62
N THR A 76 0.87 -10.19 1.07
CA THR A 76 1.25 -10.08 2.49
C THR A 76 0.39 -9.05 3.24
N ALA A 77 0.08 -7.94 2.59
CA ALA A 77 -0.78 -6.89 3.14
C ALA A 77 -2.28 -7.21 3.01
N GLY A 78 -2.66 -8.29 2.31
CA GLY A 78 -4.05 -8.61 2.02
C GLY A 78 -4.72 -7.60 1.08
N ILE A 79 -3.94 -6.83 0.32
CA ILE A 79 -4.43 -5.81 -0.60
C ILE A 79 -4.62 -6.44 -1.97
N SER A 80 -5.88 -6.61 -2.37
CA SER A 80 -6.24 -7.09 -3.71
C SER A 80 -6.39 -5.93 -4.70
N SER A 81 -6.20 -6.21 -5.99
CA SER A 81 -6.51 -5.28 -7.07
C SER A 81 -7.96 -4.80 -7.01
N LEU A 82 -8.90 -5.67 -6.63
CA LEU A 82 -10.30 -5.32 -6.44
C LEU A 82 -10.50 -4.29 -5.31
N MET A 83 -9.76 -4.39 -4.21
CA MET A 83 -9.82 -3.43 -3.11
C MET A 83 -9.33 -2.05 -3.56
N ILE A 84 -8.21 -2.01 -4.29
CA ILE A 84 -7.66 -0.78 -4.88
C ILE A 84 -8.67 -0.16 -5.86
N ALA A 85 -9.27 -0.97 -6.73
CA ALA A 85 -10.29 -0.52 -7.69
C ALA A 85 -11.50 0.10 -6.98
N LYS A 86 -12.00 -0.56 -5.93
CA LYS A 86 -13.14 -0.05 -5.15
C LYS A 86 -12.83 1.29 -4.50
N GLU A 87 -11.64 1.46 -3.92
CA GLU A 87 -11.28 2.72 -3.28
C GLU A 87 -11.13 3.86 -4.29
N HIS A 88 -10.48 3.62 -5.44
CA HIS A 88 -10.42 4.61 -6.51
C HIS A 88 -11.80 4.92 -7.11
N ALA A 89 -12.71 3.95 -7.18
CA ALA A 89 -14.07 4.17 -7.69
C ALA A 89 -14.85 5.18 -6.84
N LYS A 90 -14.71 5.14 -5.51
CA LYS A 90 -15.33 6.11 -4.59
C LYS A 90 -14.92 7.55 -4.93
N ILE A 91 -13.64 7.76 -5.22
CA ILE A 91 -13.09 9.09 -5.56
C ILE A 91 -13.48 9.47 -7.00
N ALA A 92 -13.26 8.55 -7.96
CA ALA A 92 -13.49 8.76 -9.38
C ALA A 92 -14.95 9.13 -9.71
N PHE A 93 -15.89 8.49 -9.02
CA PHE A 93 -17.33 8.67 -9.24
C PHE A 93 -18.02 9.48 -8.13
N SER A 94 -17.24 10.15 -7.27
CA SER A 94 -17.76 11.08 -6.27
C SER A 94 -18.54 12.23 -6.90
N ASN A 95 -19.54 12.77 -6.18
CA ASN A 95 -20.31 13.93 -6.63
C ASN A 95 -20.44 14.92 -5.48
N VAL A 96 -19.85 16.11 -5.64
CA VAL A 96 -19.83 17.18 -4.62
C VAL A 96 -21.23 17.65 -4.24
N ALA A 97 -22.21 17.58 -5.17
CA ALA A 97 -23.58 17.96 -4.88
C ALA A 97 -24.20 17.09 -3.77
N LYS A 98 -23.71 15.86 -3.58
CA LYS A 98 -24.19 14.98 -2.51
C LYS A 98 -23.73 15.41 -1.12
N LEU A 99 -22.71 16.26 -1.01
CA LEU A 99 -22.22 16.83 0.25
C LEU A 99 -23.10 18.00 0.75
N HIS A 100 -24.13 18.35 -0.02
CA HIS A 100 -24.99 19.50 0.21
C HIS A 100 -26.47 19.09 0.26
N ASN A 101 -27.23 19.70 1.16
CA ASN A 101 -28.70 19.65 1.16
C ASN A 101 -29.26 20.61 0.11
N THR A 102 -28.65 21.80 0.00
CA THR A 102 -28.98 22.85 -0.98
C THR A 102 -27.71 23.53 -1.48
N TRP A 103 -27.83 24.47 -2.42
CA TRP A 103 -26.66 25.24 -2.90
C TRP A 103 -25.83 25.87 -1.77
N ILE A 104 -26.48 26.24 -0.65
CA ILE A 104 -25.85 26.94 0.47
C ILE A 104 -25.68 26.00 1.68
N GLU A 105 -26.66 25.14 1.92
CA GLU A 105 -26.68 24.28 3.10
C GLU A 105 -25.94 22.98 2.86
N ARG A 106 -24.91 22.72 3.67
CA ARG A 106 -24.12 21.48 3.64
C ARG A 106 -24.83 20.39 4.43
N LYS A 107 -24.62 19.13 4.04
CA LYS A 107 -25.00 18.00 4.88
C LYS A 107 -24.08 17.90 6.10
N GLU A 108 -24.61 17.35 7.19
CA GLU A 108 -23.80 16.95 8.34
C GLU A 108 -22.86 15.81 7.95
N LEU A 109 -21.63 15.84 8.45
CA LEU A 109 -20.58 14.88 8.10
C LEU A 109 -20.99 13.45 8.47
N GLU A 110 -21.69 13.29 9.58
CA GLU A 110 -22.21 12.04 10.12
C GLU A 110 -23.31 11.43 9.24
N SER A 111 -24.03 12.26 8.49
CA SER A 111 -25.08 11.83 7.57
C SER A 111 -24.55 11.33 6.22
N LEU A 112 -23.27 11.59 5.92
CA LEU A 112 -22.64 11.13 4.69
C LEU A 112 -22.35 9.62 4.75
N SER A 113 -22.51 8.97 3.60
CA SER A 113 -22.06 7.59 3.42
C SER A 113 -20.54 7.49 3.49
N GLU A 114 -20.03 6.29 3.78
CA GLU A 114 -18.58 6.05 3.82
C GLU A 114 -17.89 6.37 2.49
N ASP A 115 -18.57 6.12 1.35
CA ASP A 115 -18.04 6.45 0.02
C ASP A 115 -17.92 7.97 -0.19
N GLU A 116 -18.89 8.74 0.31
CA GLU A 116 -18.86 10.21 0.27
C GLU A 116 -17.78 10.78 1.20
N LYS A 117 -17.57 10.16 2.37
CA LYS A 117 -16.45 10.55 3.26
C LYS A 117 -15.10 10.23 2.65
N SER A 118 -14.94 9.07 2.01
CA SER A 118 -13.69 8.64 1.35
C SER A 118 -13.19 9.61 0.28
N CYS A 119 -14.07 10.42 -0.34
CA CYS A 119 -13.65 11.38 -1.35
C CYS A 119 -13.13 12.72 -0.77
N ILE A 120 -13.35 12.98 0.52
CA ILE A 120 -12.93 14.22 1.19
C ILE A 120 -11.44 14.13 1.52
N GLN A 121 -10.67 15.09 1.00
CA GLN A 121 -9.24 15.24 1.29
C GLN A 121 -9.02 16.12 2.53
N GLU A 122 -9.81 17.18 2.68
CA GLU A 122 -9.61 18.19 3.73
C GLU A 122 -10.92 18.91 4.04
N VAL A 123 -11.15 19.19 5.33
CA VAL A 123 -12.21 20.08 5.81
C VAL A 123 -11.55 21.18 6.64
N SER A 124 -11.79 22.44 6.28
CA SER A 124 -11.26 23.60 6.98
C SER A 124 -12.38 24.56 7.37
N THR A 125 -12.47 24.89 8.65
CA THR A 125 -13.48 25.76 9.27
C THR A 125 -12.84 27.07 9.72
N LYS A 126 -13.50 28.20 9.43
CA LYS A 126 -13.10 29.53 9.90
C LYS A 126 -14.34 30.32 10.32
N VAL A 127 -14.37 30.77 11.57
CA VAL A 127 -15.42 31.68 12.06
C VAL A 127 -14.92 33.12 11.95
N ILE A 128 -15.69 33.99 11.32
CA ILE A 128 -15.41 35.43 11.22
C ILE A 128 -16.53 36.19 11.90
N ARG A 129 -16.17 37.05 12.85
CA ARG A 129 -17.08 38.03 13.44
C ARG A 129 -17.26 39.20 12.49
N ILE A 130 -18.48 39.36 11.99
CA ILE A 130 -18.87 40.52 11.20
C ILE A 130 -19.85 41.38 11.98
N ASN A 131 -19.85 42.68 11.69
CA ASN A 131 -20.95 43.55 12.11
C ASN A 131 -21.96 43.59 10.97
N SER A 132 -23.14 43.00 11.16
CA SER A 132 -24.26 43.06 10.22
C SER A 132 -25.14 44.29 10.41
N GLY A 133 -24.88 45.11 11.43
CA GLY A 133 -25.55 46.38 11.71
C GLY A 133 -24.80 47.60 11.16
N THR A 134 -25.23 48.79 11.55
CA THR A 134 -24.58 50.05 11.16
C THR A 134 -23.41 50.37 12.09
N LYS A 135 -22.67 51.46 11.83
CA LYS A 135 -21.62 51.94 12.74
C LYS A 135 -22.19 52.36 14.10
N ASP A 136 -23.38 52.94 14.09
CA ASP A 136 -24.04 53.50 15.28
C ASP A 136 -24.84 52.44 16.04
N GLU A 137 -25.30 51.39 15.36
CA GLU A 137 -26.00 50.23 15.95
C GLU A 137 -25.37 48.91 15.47
N PRO A 138 -24.24 48.48 16.07
CA PRO A 138 -23.57 47.25 15.67
C PRO A 138 -24.37 46.01 16.07
N ILE A 139 -24.53 45.08 15.11
CA ILE A 139 -25.12 43.76 15.33
C ILE A 139 -24.04 42.72 15.03
N PRO A 140 -23.33 42.21 16.05
CA PRO A 140 -22.31 41.20 15.85
C PRO A 140 -22.93 39.88 15.39
N ALA A 141 -22.39 39.32 14.31
CA ALA A 141 -22.76 38.02 13.78
C ALA A 141 -21.50 37.18 13.54
N ASP A 142 -21.57 35.90 13.90
CA ASP A 142 -20.53 34.92 13.60
C ASP A 142 -20.87 34.25 12.26
N VAL A 143 -19.98 34.39 11.27
CA VAL A 143 -20.10 33.70 9.98
C VAL A 143 -19.08 32.58 9.91
N GLU A 144 -19.59 31.35 9.80
CA GLU A 144 -18.77 30.16 9.63
C GLU A 144 -18.51 29.88 8.14
N TYR A 145 -17.25 29.88 7.75
CA TYR A 145 -16.77 29.46 6.45
C TYR A 145 -16.28 28.03 6.56
N VAL A 146 -16.79 27.15 5.70
CA VAL A 146 -16.27 25.79 5.61
C VAL A 146 -15.85 25.49 4.20
N LYS A 147 -14.56 25.18 4.06
CA LYS A 147 -13.96 24.74 2.83
C LYS A 147 -13.83 23.22 2.87
N ILE A 148 -14.44 22.56 1.90
CA ILE A 148 -14.27 21.13 1.67
C ILE A 148 -13.42 20.96 0.41
N LYS A 149 -12.32 20.23 0.53
CA LYS A 149 -11.49 19.84 -0.60
C LYS A 149 -11.64 18.34 -0.80
N THR A 150 -11.89 17.91 -2.03
CA THR A 150 -11.94 16.48 -2.38
C THR A 150 -10.63 16.03 -3.00
N TYR A 151 -10.37 14.73 -3.00
CA TYR A 151 -9.25 14.16 -3.75
C TYR A 151 -9.39 14.39 -5.25
N ASP A 152 -8.26 14.26 -5.96
CA ASP A 152 -8.21 14.41 -7.41
C ASP A 152 -8.91 13.24 -8.10
N LYS A 153 -10.07 13.55 -8.69
CA LYS A 153 -10.90 12.61 -9.44
C LYS A 153 -10.16 12.04 -10.65
N GLN A 154 -9.40 12.86 -11.38
CA GLN A 154 -8.75 12.44 -12.62
C GLN A 154 -7.68 11.40 -12.34
N LYS A 155 -6.87 11.60 -11.29
CA LYS A 155 -5.86 10.61 -10.87
C LYS A 155 -6.46 9.24 -10.55
N SER A 156 -7.66 9.22 -9.96
CA SER A 156 -8.34 7.95 -9.67
C SER A 156 -8.89 7.28 -10.94
N LEU A 157 -9.37 8.06 -11.91
CA LEU A 157 -9.79 7.53 -13.22
C LEU A 157 -8.59 6.99 -14.01
N ASP A 158 -7.44 7.63 -13.95
CA ASP A 158 -6.21 7.18 -14.61
C ASP A 158 -5.71 5.87 -13.98
N ALA A 159 -5.74 5.77 -12.64
CA ALA A 159 -5.39 4.55 -11.91
C ALA A 159 -6.33 3.39 -12.25
N LEU A 160 -7.64 3.64 -12.33
CA LEU A 160 -8.63 2.65 -12.76
C LEU A 160 -8.42 2.22 -14.22
N SER A 161 -8.17 3.16 -15.12
CA SER A 161 -7.90 2.87 -16.54
C SER A 161 -6.66 2.00 -16.72
N SER A 162 -5.62 2.26 -15.93
CA SER A 162 -4.41 1.43 -15.89
C SER A 162 -4.69 0.02 -15.33
N LEU A 163 -5.40 -0.06 -14.20
CA LEU A 163 -5.70 -1.33 -13.53
C LEU A 163 -6.62 -2.25 -14.36
N LEU A 164 -7.56 -1.66 -15.10
CA LEU A 164 -8.54 -2.38 -15.92
C LEU A 164 -8.07 -2.60 -17.38
N GLY A 165 -6.90 -2.07 -17.75
CA GLY A 165 -6.35 -2.24 -19.09
C GLY A 165 -7.06 -1.43 -20.19
N PHE A 166 -7.71 -0.31 -19.84
CA PHE A 166 -8.27 0.61 -20.84
C PHE A 166 -7.21 1.48 -21.52
N ASN A 167 -6.03 1.60 -20.91
CA ASN A 167 -4.92 2.33 -21.50
C ASN A 167 -4.36 1.57 -22.72
N ALA A 168 -3.87 2.33 -23.72
CA ALA A 168 -3.15 1.75 -24.83
C ALA A 168 -1.92 0.96 -24.34
N PRO A 169 -1.57 -0.16 -24.99
CA PRO A 169 -0.43 -0.97 -24.58
C PRO A 169 0.86 -0.16 -24.65
N SER A 170 1.56 -0.06 -23.52
CA SER A 170 2.89 0.55 -23.47
C SER A 170 3.94 -0.46 -23.93
N LYS A 171 4.76 -0.09 -24.93
CA LYS A 171 5.95 -0.87 -25.30
C LYS A 171 7.05 -0.62 -24.28
N THR A 172 7.43 -1.64 -23.51
CA THR A 172 8.59 -1.59 -22.63
C THR A 172 9.76 -2.29 -23.32
N GLU A 173 10.80 -1.54 -23.67
CA GLU A 173 12.06 -2.10 -24.14
C GLU A 173 12.99 -2.29 -22.95
N ILE A 174 13.50 -3.52 -22.77
CA ILE A 174 14.42 -3.86 -21.67
C ILE A 174 15.82 -4.02 -22.27
N THR A 175 16.78 -3.29 -21.74
CA THR A 175 18.20 -3.39 -22.09
C THR A 175 19.01 -3.97 -20.93
N GLY A 176 20.19 -4.48 -21.25
CA GLY A 176 21.20 -4.89 -20.27
C GLY A 176 21.81 -3.69 -19.55
N LYS A 177 22.73 -3.97 -18.63
CA LYS A 177 23.46 -2.93 -17.89
C LYS A 177 24.09 -1.94 -18.89
N ASP A 178 23.95 -0.65 -18.61
CA ASP A 178 24.48 0.45 -19.43
C ASP A 178 23.98 0.46 -20.89
N GLY A 179 22.81 -0.14 -21.17
CA GLY A 179 22.21 -0.17 -22.51
C GLY A 179 22.71 -1.30 -23.40
N GLU A 180 23.52 -2.21 -22.87
CA GLU A 180 24.02 -3.37 -23.63
C GLU A 180 22.91 -4.37 -23.97
N GLN A 181 23.20 -5.32 -24.87
CA GLN A 181 22.30 -6.43 -25.13
C GLN A 181 22.11 -7.29 -23.88
N LEU A 182 20.88 -7.77 -23.68
CA LEU A 182 20.59 -8.74 -22.64
C LEU A 182 21.43 -10.01 -22.87
N GLN A 183 22.30 -10.33 -21.91
CA GLN A 183 23.06 -11.57 -21.94
C GLN A 183 22.10 -12.75 -21.75
N GLN A 184 21.80 -13.45 -22.84
CA GLN A 184 21.07 -14.72 -22.78
C GLN A 184 22.07 -15.84 -22.49
N SER A 185 22.09 -16.34 -21.27
CA SER A 185 22.81 -17.57 -20.93
C SER A 185 22.00 -18.77 -21.45
N ILE A 186 22.43 -19.33 -22.57
CA ILE A 186 21.90 -20.61 -23.09
C ILE A 186 22.45 -21.73 -22.20
N ILE A 187 21.59 -22.33 -21.37
CA ILE A 187 21.95 -23.53 -20.61
C ILE A 187 21.78 -24.74 -21.54
N ILE A 188 22.90 -25.27 -22.04
CA ILE A 188 22.91 -26.53 -22.78
C ILE A 188 22.74 -27.67 -21.77
N LEU A 189 21.60 -28.36 -21.82
CA LEU A 189 21.37 -29.54 -20.99
C LEU A 189 22.20 -30.72 -21.53
N PRO A 190 22.92 -31.47 -20.68
CA PRO A 190 23.68 -32.63 -21.12
C PRO A 190 22.72 -33.70 -21.67
N ALA A 191 23.11 -34.29 -22.81
CA ALA A 191 22.37 -35.39 -23.42
C ALA A 191 22.24 -36.55 -22.43
N LYS A 192 21.01 -37.07 -22.27
CA LYS A 192 20.78 -38.29 -21.48
C LYS A 192 21.57 -39.42 -22.12
N LYS A 193 22.56 -39.96 -21.40
CA LYS A 193 23.16 -41.24 -21.76
C LYS A 193 22.05 -42.30 -21.70
N THR A 194 21.64 -42.80 -22.87
CA THR A 194 20.94 -44.07 -22.99
C THR A 194 21.96 -45.15 -22.64
N ASN A 195 21.80 -45.77 -21.48
CA ASN A 195 22.47 -47.03 -21.20
C ASN A 195 21.77 -48.10 -22.03
N GLU A 196 22.49 -48.64 -23.02
CA GLU A 196 22.22 -49.95 -23.61
C GLU A 196 22.63 -51.07 -22.64
#